data_AF-A0A843I9U1-F1
#
_entry.id   AF-A0A843I9U1-F1
#
_cell.length_a   1.000
_cell.length_b   1.000
_cell.length_c   1.000
_cell.angle_alpha   90.00
_cell.angle_beta   90.00
_cell.angle_gamma   90.00
#
_symmetry.space_group_name_H-M   'P 1'
#
loop_
_entity.id
_entity.type
_entity.pdbx_description
1 polymer ?
#
loop_
_entity_poly.entity_id
_entity_poly.type
_entity_poly.pdbx_seq_one_letter_code
_entity_poly.pdbx_strand_id
1 'polypeptide(L)'
;MKLLIDANIILDVLQKREPHYKYSAIIWKLCETRKVTGYVSVLTFMNMVYILRKELTYEKIEETYKALSLIFTFENLTEEDVKNALTKK
;
A
#
# COMPACT_ATOMS: atom_id res chain seq x y z
N MET A 1 13.16 11.57 -0.68
CA MET A 1 12.32 11.30 0.52
C MET A 1 11.62 9.97 0.32
N LYS A 2 11.54 9.13 1.36
CA LYS A 2 10.88 7.80 1.32
C LYS A 2 9.63 7.84 2.18
N LEU A 3 8.53 7.25 1.70
CA LEU A 3 7.27 7.14 2.44
C LEU A 3 6.91 5.67 2.55
N LEU A 4 6.56 5.21 3.76
CA LEU A 4 5.89 3.94 3.95
C LEU A 4 4.37 4.19 3.86
N ILE A 5 3.71 3.52 2.92
CA ILE A 5 2.31 3.74 2.59
C ILE A 5 1.44 2.72 3.32
N ASP A 6 0.53 3.21 4.15
CA ASP A 6 -0.46 2.40 4.87
C ASP A 6 -1.55 1.86 3.94
N ALA A 7 -2.18 0.73 4.33
CA ALA A 7 -3.30 0.14 3.60
C ALA A 7 -4.43 1.14 3.33
N ASN A 8 -4.75 2.02 4.29
CA ASN A 8 -5.85 2.95 4.14
C ASN A 8 -5.60 3.98 3.03
N ILE A 9 -4.36 4.48 2.90
CA ILE A 9 -4.00 5.41 1.82
C ILE A 9 -4.18 4.74 0.45
N ILE A 10 -3.93 3.43 0.36
CA ILE A 10 -4.17 2.67 -0.87
C ILE A 10 -5.67 2.53 -1.12
N LEU A 11 -6.40 2.07 -0.11
CA LEU A 11 -7.85 1.82 -0.20
C LEU A 11 -8.65 3.10 -0.45
N ASP A 12 -8.25 4.23 0.11
CA ASP A 12 -8.92 5.51 -0.07
C ASP A 12 -8.98 5.90 -1.54
N VAL A 13 -7.89 5.67 -2.29
CA VAL A 13 -7.83 5.98 -3.71
C VAL A 13 -8.53 4.92 -4.56
N LEU A 14 -8.31 3.63 -4.26
CA LEU A 14 -8.96 2.54 -4.99
C LEU A 14 -10.49 2.58 -4.88
N GLN A 15 -11.02 2.93 -3.70
CA GLN A 15 -12.46 2.93 -3.41
C GLN A 15 -13.07 4.33 -3.38
N LYS A 16 -12.28 5.39 -3.61
CA LYS A 16 -12.72 6.80 -3.50
C LYS A 16 -13.38 7.11 -2.14
N ARG A 17 -12.75 6.70 -1.04
CA ARG A 17 -13.28 6.87 0.32
C ARG A 17 -13.15 8.33 0.76
N GLU A 18 -14.28 9.02 0.89
CA GLU A 18 -14.34 10.35 1.50
C GLU A 18 -14.29 10.26 3.04
N PRO A 19 -13.69 11.25 3.74
CA PRO A 19 -13.13 12.51 3.22
C PRO A 19 -11.64 12.42 2.80
N HIS A 20 -11.03 11.24 2.88
CA HIS A 20 -9.58 11.07 2.78
C HIS A 20 -9.06 10.95 1.35
N TYR A 21 -9.92 10.61 0.40
CA TYR A 21 -9.60 10.41 -1.02
C TYR A 21 -8.70 11.50 -1.58
N LYS A 22 -9.07 12.78 -1.41
CA LYS A 22 -8.33 13.91 -1.97
C LYS A 22 -6.88 13.94 -1.48
N TYR A 23 -6.65 13.70 -0.20
CA TYR A 23 -5.30 13.74 0.39
C TYR A 23 -4.49 12.50 0.01
N SER A 24 -5.11 11.32 0.05
CA SER A 24 -4.47 10.06 -0.36
C SER A 24 -4.07 10.08 -1.85
N ALA A 25 -4.90 10.68 -2.71
CA ALA A 25 -4.60 10.84 -4.14
C ALA A 25 -3.40 11.77 -4.40
N ILE A 26 -3.19 12.80 -3.56
CA ILE A 26 -2.00 13.65 -3.66
C ILE A 26 -0.73 12.84 -3.36
N ILE A 27 -0.74 11.99 -2.32
CA ILE A 27 0.38 11.11 -1.99
C ILE A 27 0.70 10.18 -3.16
N TRP A 28 -0.32 9.55 -3.74
CA TRP A 28 -0.16 8.69 -4.92
C TRP A 28 0.47 9.44 -6.09
N LYS A 29 0.01 10.67 -6.36
CA LYS A 29 0.56 11.46 -7.47
C LYS A 29 2.03 11.82 -7.25
N LEU A 30 2.45 12.08 -6.01
CA LEU A 30 3.85 12.32 -5.69
C LEU A 30 4.71 11.09 -5.94
N CYS A 31 4.21 9.89 -5.61
CA CYS A 31 4.90 8.61 -5.89
C CYS A 31 4.95 8.32 -7.40
N GLU A 32 3.82 8.44 -8.10
CA GLU A 32 3.70 8.21 -9.54
C GLU A 32 4.63 9.15 -10.35
N THR A 33 4.71 10.43 -9.95
CA THR A 33 5.61 11.42 -10.57
C THR A 33 7.06 11.33 -10.09
N ARG A 34 7.40 10.29 -9.31
CA ARG A 34 8.74 10.01 -8.77
C ARG A 34 9.34 11.15 -7.93
N LYS A 35 8.50 12.05 -7.40
CA LYS A 35 8.94 13.10 -6.47
C LYS A 35 9.28 12.54 -5.09
N VAL A 36 8.64 11.43 -4.72
CA VAL A 36 8.93 10.65 -3.52
C VAL A 36 8.92 9.16 -3.87
N THR A 37 9.65 8.34 -3.12
CA THR A 37 9.61 6.88 -3.27
C THR A 37 8.61 6.31 -2.27
N GLY A 38 7.53 5.71 -2.75
CA GLY A 38 6.53 5.06 -1.91
C GLY A 38 6.81 3.57 -1.76
N TYR A 39 6.89 3.12 -0.51
CA TYR A 39 7.08 1.72 -0.15
C TYR A 39 5.79 1.17 0.44
N VAL A 40 5.46 -0.08 0.12
CA VAL A 40 4.33 -0.81 0.68
C VAL A 40 4.88 -2.10 1.28
N SER A 41 4.52 -2.41 2.52
CA SER A 41 4.87 -3.72 3.07
C SER A 41 4.10 -4.81 2.31
N VAL A 42 4.78 -5.90 1.93
CA VAL A 42 4.14 -7.08 1.35
C VAL A 42 3.02 -7.59 2.26
N LEU A 43 3.21 -7.59 3.58
CA LEU A 43 2.18 -7.97 4.55
C LEU A 43 0.93 -7.08 4.48
N THR A 44 1.13 -5.77 4.32
CA THR A 44 0.01 -4.80 4.18
C THR A 44 -0.83 -5.13 2.95
N PHE A 45 -0.18 -5.41 1.82
CA PHE A 45 -0.87 -5.81 0.61
C PHE A 45 -1.56 -7.17 0.73
N MET A 46 -0.93 -8.16 1.36
CA MET A 46 -1.55 -9.46 1.60
C MET A 46 -2.78 -9.37 2.50
N ASN A 47 -2.75 -8.51 3.52
CA ASN A 47 -3.91 -8.23 4.36
C ASN A 47 -5.06 -7.61 3.55
N MET A 48 -4.75 -6.68 2.63
CA MET A 48 -5.75 -6.16 1.70
C MET A 48 -6.33 -7.26 0.80
N VAL A 49 -5.49 -8.09 0.20
CA VAL A 49 -5.93 -9.21 -0.67
C VAL A 49 -6.81 -10.21 0.09
N TYR A 50 -6.48 -10.52 1.34
CA TYR A 50 -7.28 -11.38 2.21
C TYR A 50 -8.72 -10.86 2.38
N ILE A 51 -8.89 -9.54 2.46
CA ILE A 51 -10.20 -8.90 2.55
C ILE A 51 -10.86 -8.87 1.16
N LEU A 52 -10.13 -8.40 0.13
CA LEU A 52 -10.66 -8.19 -1.22
C LEU A 52 -11.10 -9.48 -1.91
N ARG A 53 -10.49 -10.63 -1.62
CA ARG A 53 -10.88 -11.93 -2.21
C ARG A 53 -12.32 -12.36 -1.88
N LYS A 54 -12.96 -11.71 -0.90
CA LYS A 54 -14.39 -11.94 -0.60
C LYS A 54 -15.31 -11.36 -1.67
N GLU A 55 -14.85 -10.32 -2.37
CA GLU A 55 -15.65 -9.50 -3.28
C GLU A 55 -15.07 -9.45 -4.71
N LEU A 56 -13.77 -9.72 -4.87
CA LEU A 56 -13.05 -9.62 -6.13
C LEU A 56 -12.52 -10.98 -6.59
N THR A 57 -12.50 -11.18 -7.91
CA THR A 57 -11.87 -12.35 -8.53
C THR A 57 -10.34 -12.26 -8.46
N TYR A 58 -9.68 -13.39 -8.66
CA TYR A 58 -8.23 -13.47 -8.69
C TYR A 58 -7.61 -12.56 -9.76
N GLU A 59 -8.21 -12.51 -10.94
CA GLU A 59 -7.76 -11.67 -12.05
C GLU A 59 -7.78 -10.18 -11.67
N LYS A 60 -8.83 -9.75 -10.96
CA LYS A 60 -8.95 -8.35 -10.51
C LYS A 60 -7.93 -8.00 -9.43
N ILE A 61 -7.59 -8.95 -8.57
CA ILE A 61 -6.51 -8.81 -7.58
C ILE A 61 -5.16 -8.68 -8.28
N GLU A 62 -4.90 -9.51 -9.29
CA GLU A 62 -3.65 -9.45 -10.07
C GLU A 62 -3.51 -8.12 -10.83
N GLU A 63 -4.58 -7.63 -11.47
CA GLU A 63 -4.61 -6.31 -12.11
C GLU A 63 -4.30 -5.20 -11.10
N THR A 64 -4.89 -5.28 -9.90
CA THR A 64 -4.66 -4.31 -8.82
C THR A 64 -3.19 -4.32 -8.39
N TYR A 65 -2.59 -5.51 -8.23
CA TYR A 65 -1.17 -5.65 -7.92
C TYR A 65 -0.29 -5.00 -8.99
N LYS A 66 -0.54 -5.30 -10.27
CA LYS A 66 0.22 -4.74 -11.40
C LYS A 66 0.14 -3.21 -11.44
N ALA A 67 -1.05 -2.65 -11.21
CA ALA A 67 -1.20 -1.20 -11.16
C ALA A 67 -0.41 -0.57 -10.00
N LEU A 68 -0.46 -1.19 -8.81
CA LEU A 68 0.25 -0.70 -7.63
C LEU A 68 1.77 -0.84 -7.76
N SER A 69 2.28 -1.91 -8.37
CA SER A 69 3.73 -2.15 -8.52
C SER A 69 4.41 -1.21 -9.53
N LEU A 70 3.64 -0.53 -10.38
CA LEU A 70 4.14 0.55 -11.22
C LEU A 70 4.39 1.85 -10.44
N ILE A 71 3.75 2.01 -9.28
CA ILE A 71 3.75 3.24 -8.48
C ILE A 71 4.59 3.08 -7.20
N PHE A 72 4.52 1.89 -6.59
CA PHE A 72 5.10 1.61 -5.28
C PHE A 72 6.10 0.45 -5.32
N THR A 73 7.08 0.49 -4.41
CA THR A 73 8.00 -0.61 -4.17
C THR A 73 7.49 -1.48 -3.03
N PHE A 74 7.40 -2.79 -3.24
CA PHE A 74 6.99 -3.73 -2.20
C PHE A 74 8.17 -4.22 -1.39
N GLU A 75 8.11 -4.08 -0.07
CA GLU A 75 9.18 -4.49 0.85
C GLU A 75 8.73 -5.62 1.76
N ASN A 76 9.63 -6.58 1.96
CA ASN A 76 9.39 -7.70 2.85
C ASN A 76 9.49 -7.27 4.32
N LEU A 77 8.84 -8.03 5.19
CA LEU A 77 9.02 -7.96 6.64
C LEU A 77 9.67 -9.24 7.12
N THR A 78 10.51 -9.11 8.14
CA THR A 78 11.30 -10.17 8.75
C THR A 78 10.98 -10.29 10.23
N GLU A 79 11.41 -11.37 10.86
CA GLU A 79 11.31 -11.53 12.33
C GLU A 79 12.07 -10.42 13.07
N GLU A 80 13.16 -9.92 12.49
CA GLU A 80 13.95 -8.82 13.06
C GLU A 80 13.14 -7.51 13.11
N ASP A 81 12.30 -7.24 12.10
CA ASP A 81 11.40 -6.09 12.12
C ASP A 81 10.40 -6.16 13.28
N VAL A 82 9.93 -7.37 13.62
CA VAL A 82 9.06 -7.60 14.78
C VAL A 82 9.81 -7.35 16.08
N LYS A 83 11.03 -7.88 16.22
CA LYS A 83 11.89 -7.63 17.40
C LYS A 83 12.16 -6.14 17.58
N ASN A 84 12.44 -5.43 16.50
CA ASN A 84 12.62 -3.98 16.50
C ASN A 84 11.36 -3.22 16.90
N ALA A 85 10.17 -3.68 16.50
CA ALA A 85 8.90 -3.07 16.91
C ALA A 85 8.60 -3.27 18.40
N LEU A 86 9.08 -4.35 19.01
CA LEU A 86 8.87 -4.68 20.42
C LEU A 86 9.89 -4.02 21.36
N THR A 87 11.06 -3.65 20.84
CA THR A 87 12.09 -2.95 21.62
C THR A 87 11.86 -1.44 21.54
N LYS A 88 11.71 -0.78 22.70
CA LYS A 88 11.68 0.69 22.75
C LYS A 88 13.04 1.23 22.35
N LYS A 89 13.10 2.08 21.32
CA LYS A 89 14.19 3.06 21.18
C LYS A 89 13.97 4.21 22.15
#